data_AF-A0A6I9P5G8-F1
#
_entry.id   AF-A0A6I9P5G8-F1
#
_cell.length_a   1.000
_cell.length_b   1.000
_cell.length_c   1.000
_cell.angle_alpha   90.00
_cell.angle_beta   90.00
_cell.angle_gamma   90.00
#
_symmetry.space_group_name_H-M   'P 1'
#
loop_
_entity.id
_entity.type
_entity.pdbx_description
1 polymer ?
#
loop_
_entity_poly.entity_id
_entity_poly.type
_entity_poly.pdbx_seq_one_letter_code
_entity_poly.pdbx_strand_id
1 'polypeptide(L)'
;MTMLGFLTPQTRNVKVFIQVFIPTTRHICSSANCQSEEYVRKFILENTEIAGQQSLTPQVKLRLFTPNCRFWRERPELWPFEDPYWAIYWPGGQALSRFLLDNPAVCRGKTVLDLGSGCGASAIAAKLSGATHVVANDIDTGMYAYESCVKPLCMWLDRCIKTHGTKVLIGDPGRAQFEEHGIRRLLHQLAEFELPKSVREENYGLTCSSVWCYRPEL
;
A
#
# COMPACT_ATOMS: atom_id res chain seq x y z
N MET A 1 -0.54 -7.64 13.48
CA MET A 1 -1.05 -7.93 12.11
C MET A 1 -0.24 -7.07 11.16
N THR A 2 0.36 -7.66 10.13
CA THR A 2 1.05 -6.87 9.09
C THR A 2 0.22 -6.91 7.81
N MET A 3 -0.07 -5.74 7.24
CA MET A 3 -0.69 -5.62 5.90
C MET A 3 0.37 -5.23 4.90
N LEU A 4 0.34 -5.82 3.71
CA LEU A 4 1.27 -5.48 2.63
C LEU A 4 0.47 -5.09 1.38
N GLY A 5 0.64 -3.84 0.93
CA GLY A 5 0.20 -3.35 -0.37
C GLY A 5 1.39 -3.32 -1.34
N PHE A 6 1.27 -3.94 -2.50
CA PHE A 6 2.33 -3.93 -3.52
C PHE A 6 1.94 -3.06 -4.72
N LEU A 7 2.83 -2.14 -5.11
CA LEU A 7 2.70 -1.26 -6.28
C LEU A 7 4.00 -1.28 -7.13
N THR A 8 3.86 -1.02 -8.43
CA THR A 8 4.81 -1.32 -9.51
C THR A 8 5.73 -0.16 -9.89
N PRO A 9 6.94 -0.42 -10.41
CA PRO A 9 7.57 0.43 -11.41
C PRO A 9 7.55 -0.22 -12.81
N GLN A 10 6.97 0.47 -13.80
CA GLN A 10 7.28 0.25 -15.22
C GLN A 10 8.06 1.46 -15.73
N THR A 11 9.38 1.46 -15.57
CA THR A 11 10.26 2.30 -16.40
C THR A 11 11.60 1.57 -16.59
N ARG A 12 11.98 1.40 -17.86
CA ARG A 12 13.21 0.74 -18.31
C ARG A 12 14.43 1.66 -18.10
N ASN A 13 15.54 1.02 -17.70
CA ASN A 13 16.93 1.51 -17.71
C ASN A 13 17.32 2.49 -16.60
N VAL A 14 18.29 2.12 -15.74
CA VAL A 14 19.58 2.82 -15.50
C VAL A 14 20.41 2.01 -14.50
N LYS A 15 21.73 2.00 -14.72
CA LYS A 15 22.74 1.18 -14.05
C LYS A 15 22.95 1.51 -12.57
N VAL A 16 23.23 0.46 -11.81
CA VAL A 16 23.38 0.36 -10.35
C VAL A 16 24.70 0.94 -9.84
N PHE A 17 24.66 1.66 -8.71
CA PHE A 17 25.77 1.77 -7.76
C PHE A 17 25.26 1.47 -6.34
N ILE A 18 26.03 0.64 -5.62
CA ILE A 18 25.63 -0.01 -4.36
C ILE A 18 26.17 0.78 -3.16
N GLN A 19 25.33 1.01 -2.14
CA GLN A 19 25.78 1.10 -0.75
C GLN A 19 24.74 0.50 0.21
N VAL A 20 25.25 -0.28 1.16
CA VAL A 20 24.51 -1.21 2.03
C VAL A 20 24.14 -0.54 3.36
N PHE A 21 22.98 -0.92 3.91
CA PHE A 21 22.37 -0.50 5.17
C PHE A 21 23.34 -0.43 6.37
N ILE A 22 23.28 0.69 7.10
CA ILE A 22 23.74 0.82 8.50
C ILE A 22 22.53 1.33 9.32
N PRO A 23 22.22 0.76 10.49
CA PRO A 23 21.13 1.24 11.33
C PRO A 23 21.55 2.53 12.02
N THR A 24 20.84 3.63 11.76
CA THR A 24 20.97 4.84 12.59
C THR A 24 19.61 5.45 12.87
N THR A 25 19.28 5.49 14.16
CA THR A 25 18.28 6.37 14.76
C THR A 25 18.71 7.81 14.52
N ARG A 26 18.34 8.39 13.37
CA ARG A 26 18.55 9.82 13.09
C ARG A 26 17.44 10.34 12.19
N HIS A 27 16.74 11.37 12.67
CA HIS A 27 16.05 12.34 11.82
C HIS A 27 17.10 13.01 10.93
N ILE A 28 17.33 12.48 9.73
CA ILE A 28 18.05 13.19 8.67
C ILE A 28 17.26 12.95 7.38
N CYS A 29 16.26 13.80 7.15
CA CYS A 29 15.85 14.14 5.81
C CYS A 29 16.86 15.20 5.34
N SER A 30 17.92 14.76 4.65
CA SER A 30 18.81 15.64 3.90
C SER A 30 18.76 15.26 2.44
N SER A 31 17.66 15.61 1.77
CA SER A 31 17.59 15.71 0.32
C SER A 31 17.27 17.17 -0.01
N ALA A 32 18.06 17.76 -0.90
CA ALA A 32 18.12 19.19 -1.19
C ALA A 32 16.91 19.76 -1.95
N ASN A 33 15.71 19.21 -1.73
CA ASN A 33 14.47 19.67 -2.36
C ASN A 33 13.22 19.36 -1.50
N CYS A 34 13.35 19.37 -0.16
CA CYS A 34 12.19 19.18 0.71
C CYS A 34 11.27 20.40 0.60
N GLN A 35 10.15 20.23 -0.11
CA GLN A 35 9.07 21.21 -0.10
C GLN A 35 8.57 21.37 1.35
N SER A 36 8.19 22.59 1.74
CA SER A 36 7.67 22.81 3.11
C SER A 36 6.39 22.00 3.35
N GLU A 37 6.14 21.59 4.59
CA GLU A 37 4.88 20.90 4.96
C GLU A 37 3.65 21.73 4.55
N GLU A 38 3.76 23.06 4.63
CA GLU A 38 2.73 23.98 4.18
C GLU A 38 2.50 23.90 2.66
N TYR A 39 3.56 23.82 1.86
CA TYR A 39 3.46 23.61 0.42
C TYR A 39 2.77 22.28 0.10
N VAL A 40 3.20 21.18 0.75
CA VAL A 40 2.61 19.85 0.53
C VAL A 40 1.13 19.86 0.89
N ARG A 41 0.77 20.43 2.04
CA ARG A 41 -0.61 20.55 2.49
C ARG A 41 -1.44 21.36 1.49
N LYS A 42 -0.94 22.51 1.05
CA LYS A 42 -1.61 23.37 0.07
C LYS A 42 -1.81 22.64 -1.24
N PHE A 43 -0.76 21.99 -1.75
CA PHE A 43 -0.83 21.20 -2.96
C PHE A 43 -1.92 20.13 -2.87
N ILE A 44 -1.94 19.33 -1.81
CA ILE A 44 -2.96 18.29 -1.61
C ILE A 44 -4.35 18.93 -1.62
N LEU A 45 -4.56 20.00 -0.86
CA LEU A 45 -5.88 20.65 -0.78
C LEU A 45 -6.39 21.19 -2.12
N GLU A 46 -5.49 21.75 -2.93
CA GLU A 46 -5.81 22.38 -4.21
C GLU A 46 -5.93 21.39 -5.36
N ASN A 47 -5.26 20.23 -5.28
CA ASN A 47 -5.10 19.33 -6.41
C ASN A 47 -5.73 17.94 -6.22
N THR A 48 -6.34 17.69 -5.06
CA THR A 48 -7.09 16.45 -4.77
C THR A 48 -8.53 16.76 -4.38
N GLU A 49 -9.39 15.75 -4.43
CA GLU A 49 -10.78 15.82 -3.99
C GLU A 49 -11.03 14.86 -2.84
N ILE A 50 -12.03 15.15 -2.01
CA ILE A 50 -12.52 14.17 -1.04
C ILE A 50 -13.28 13.08 -1.82
N ALA A 51 -12.68 11.90 -1.90
CA ALA A 51 -13.18 10.74 -2.62
C ALA A 51 -13.37 9.54 -1.66
N GLY A 52 -13.86 8.42 -2.21
CA GLY A 52 -14.10 7.17 -1.48
C GLY A 52 -15.55 6.68 -1.52
N GLN A 53 -16.53 7.55 -1.82
CA GLN A 53 -17.96 7.20 -1.86
C GLN A 53 -18.29 6.07 -2.86
N GLN A 54 -17.50 5.94 -3.93
CA GLN A 54 -17.67 4.93 -4.97
C GLN A 54 -16.63 3.79 -4.87
N SER A 55 -15.93 3.68 -3.75
CA SER A 55 -14.99 2.58 -3.46
C SER A 55 -15.69 1.40 -2.79
N LEU A 56 -14.96 0.32 -2.52
CA LEU A 56 -15.46 -0.80 -1.69
C LEU A 56 -15.77 -0.38 -0.24
N THR A 57 -15.30 0.78 0.20
CA THR A 57 -15.39 1.27 1.58
C THR A 57 -15.92 2.72 1.60
N PRO A 58 -17.19 2.95 1.24
CA PRO A 58 -17.79 4.30 1.15
C PRO A 58 -17.73 5.12 2.45
N GLN A 59 -17.53 4.47 3.60
CA GLN A 59 -17.32 5.13 4.89
C GLN A 59 -15.91 5.73 5.07
N VAL A 60 -14.91 5.29 4.30
CA VAL A 60 -13.54 5.81 4.35
C VAL A 60 -13.39 6.90 3.29
N LYS A 61 -13.29 8.15 3.75
CA LYS A 61 -13.14 9.32 2.87
C LYS A 61 -11.72 9.85 2.95
N LEU A 62 -11.09 10.03 1.78
CA LEU A 62 -9.69 10.44 1.65
C LEU A 62 -9.55 11.54 0.61
N ARG A 63 -8.47 12.30 0.70
CA ARG A 63 -8.07 13.23 -0.36
C ARG A 63 -7.24 12.51 -1.39
N LEU A 64 -7.80 12.33 -2.58
CA LEU A 64 -7.25 11.51 -3.67
C LEU A 64 -7.30 12.29 -4.99
N PHE A 65 -6.49 11.87 -5.96
CA PHE A 65 -6.74 12.22 -7.34
C PHE A 65 -7.98 11.50 -7.84
N THR A 66 -8.83 12.23 -8.55
CA THR A 66 -10.02 11.72 -9.25
C THR A 66 -9.92 12.11 -10.72
N PRO A 67 -10.76 11.56 -11.61
CA PRO A 67 -10.84 11.99 -13.00
C PRO A 67 -11.08 13.50 -13.23
N ASN A 68 -11.47 14.24 -12.20
CA ASN A 68 -11.66 15.70 -12.25
C ASN A 68 -10.39 16.49 -11.84
N CYS A 69 -9.46 15.86 -11.13
CA CYS A 69 -8.21 16.49 -10.73
C CYS A 69 -7.31 16.77 -11.94
N ARG A 70 -6.67 17.94 -11.95
CA ARG A 70 -5.71 18.34 -13.00
C ARG A 70 -4.71 17.23 -13.30
N PHE A 71 -4.02 16.74 -12.26
CA PHE A 71 -2.92 15.80 -12.41
C PHE A 71 -3.35 14.37 -12.80
N TRP A 72 -4.65 14.05 -12.79
CA TRP A 72 -5.15 12.73 -13.21
C TRP A 72 -4.85 12.43 -14.68
N ARG A 73 -4.88 13.45 -15.55
CA ARG A 73 -4.64 13.32 -16.99
C ARG A 73 -3.26 13.80 -17.43
N GLU A 74 -2.49 14.35 -16.50
CA GLU A 74 -1.16 14.87 -16.77
C GLU A 74 -0.13 13.74 -16.79
N ARG A 75 0.98 13.98 -17.47
CA ARG A 75 2.09 13.03 -17.48
C ARG A 75 2.78 13.02 -16.11
N PRO A 76 3.28 11.86 -15.62
CA PRO A 76 3.96 11.77 -14.33
C PRO A 76 5.13 12.75 -14.16
N GLU A 77 5.82 13.14 -15.24
CA GLU A 77 6.94 14.08 -15.19
C GLU A 77 6.52 15.52 -14.81
N LEU A 78 5.22 15.82 -14.91
CA LEU A 78 4.64 17.11 -14.51
C LEU A 78 4.15 17.10 -13.06
N TRP A 79 4.21 15.95 -12.39
CA TRP A 79 3.81 15.84 -10.99
C TRP A 79 4.91 16.44 -10.10
N PRO A 80 4.56 17.11 -8.99
CA PRO A 80 5.55 17.67 -8.08
C PRO A 80 6.16 16.62 -7.13
N PHE A 81 5.67 15.38 -7.19
CA PHE A 81 6.15 14.25 -6.41
C PHE A 81 6.44 13.09 -7.35
N GLU A 82 7.52 12.36 -7.08
CA GLU A 82 7.79 11.07 -7.72
C GLU A 82 6.78 10.04 -7.19
N ASP A 83 6.04 9.38 -8.09
CA ASP A 83 5.12 8.27 -7.79
C ASP A 83 4.26 8.42 -6.51
N PRO A 84 3.33 9.41 -6.43
CA PRO A 84 2.44 9.67 -5.30
C PRO A 84 1.41 8.55 -5.09
N TYR A 85 1.86 7.38 -4.62
CA TYR A 85 1.01 6.23 -4.32
C TYR A 85 -0.09 6.56 -3.30
N TRP A 86 0.14 7.58 -2.46
CA TRP A 86 -0.83 8.12 -1.52
C TRP A 86 -2.05 8.78 -2.19
N ALA A 87 -1.93 9.22 -3.45
CA ALA A 87 -2.98 9.96 -4.15
C ALA A 87 -4.06 9.05 -4.76
N ILE A 88 -3.86 7.73 -4.78
CA ILE A 88 -4.76 6.75 -5.42
C ILE A 88 -5.20 5.69 -4.41
N TYR A 89 -6.49 5.34 -4.44
CA TYR A 89 -7.02 4.24 -3.62
C TYR A 89 -7.03 2.92 -4.40
N TRP A 90 -5.87 2.27 -4.43
CA TRP A 90 -5.63 1.07 -5.21
C TRP A 90 -6.55 -0.11 -4.81
N PRO A 91 -6.96 -0.97 -5.79
CA PRO A 91 -7.86 -2.11 -5.56
C PRO A 91 -7.47 -3.02 -4.39
N GLY A 92 -6.19 -3.41 -4.27
CA GLY A 92 -5.72 -4.25 -3.17
C GLY A 92 -5.90 -3.60 -1.79
N GLY A 93 -5.68 -2.28 -1.70
CA GLY A 93 -5.96 -1.51 -0.48
C GLY A 93 -7.46 -1.43 -0.18
N GLN A 94 -8.31 -1.29 -1.20
CA GLN A 94 -9.76 -1.31 -1.05
C GLN A 94 -10.25 -2.68 -0.53
N ALA A 95 -9.76 -3.77 -1.10
CA ALA A 95 -10.08 -5.14 -0.70
C ALA A 95 -9.65 -5.41 0.76
N LEU A 96 -8.43 -5.04 1.14
CA LEU A 96 -7.95 -5.16 2.52
C LEU A 96 -8.80 -4.34 3.50
N SER A 97 -9.10 -3.09 3.14
CA SER A 97 -9.92 -2.22 3.98
C SER A 97 -11.32 -2.79 4.20
N ARG A 98 -11.96 -3.25 3.12
CA ARG A 98 -13.28 -3.89 3.17
C ARG A 98 -13.24 -5.15 4.03
N PHE A 99 -12.25 -6.01 3.81
CA PHE A 99 -12.07 -7.24 4.58
C PHE A 99 -11.92 -6.98 6.09
N LEU A 100 -11.14 -5.98 6.48
CA LEU A 100 -10.98 -5.61 7.89
C LEU A 100 -12.26 -5.09 8.53
N LEU A 101 -13.04 -4.29 7.80
CA LEU A 101 -14.31 -3.75 8.27
C LEU A 101 -15.35 -4.87 8.46
N ASP A 102 -15.34 -5.86 7.57
CA ASP A 102 -16.23 -7.03 7.65
C ASP A 102 -15.79 -8.04 8.72
N ASN A 103 -14.49 -8.07 9.04
CA ASN A 103 -13.90 -9.05 9.95
C ASN A 103 -13.15 -8.37 11.09
N PRO A 104 -13.80 -7.56 11.95
CA PRO A 104 -13.10 -6.74 12.94
C PRO A 104 -12.27 -7.57 13.93
N ALA A 105 -12.69 -8.80 14.25
CA ALA A 105 -11.95 -9.73 15.11
C ALA A 105 -10.51 -10.03 14.63
N VAL A 106 -10.23 -9.80 13.34
CA VAL A 106 -8.91 -9.98 12.74
C VAL A 106 -7.87 -9.05 13.37
N CYS A 107 -8.24 -7.80 13.68
CA CYS A 107 -7.33 -6.77 14.22
C CYS A 107 -7.79 -6.13 15.55
N ARG A 108 -9.02 -6.37 16.00
CA ARG A 108 -9.55 -5.81 17.25
C ARG A 108 -8.63 -6.15 18.44
N GLY A 109 -8.30 -5.13 19.22
CA GLY A 109 -7.43 -5.29 20.39
C GLY A 109 -5.94 -5.46 20.07
N LYS A 110 -5.54 -5.43 18.79
CA LYS A 110 -4.16 -5.74 18.36
C LYS A 110 -3.42 -4.50 17.86
N THR A 111 -2.10 -4.59 17.90
CA THR A 111 -1.20 -3.69 17.15
C THR A 111 -1.11 -4.14 15.69
N VAL A 112 -1.24 -3.17 14.79
CA VAL A 112 -1.23 -3.35 13.33
C VAL A 112 -0.10 -2.53 12.73
N LEU A 113 0.60 -3.13 11.78
CA LEU A 113 1.54 -2.47 10.89
C LEU A 113 0.97 -2.57 9.47
N ASP A 114 0.85 -1.45 8.79
CA ASP A 114 0.43 -1.36 7.39
C ASP A 114 1.64 -0.97 6.55
N LEU A 115 2.25 -1.94 5.88
CA LEU A 115 3.42 -1.78 5.02
C LEU A 115 2.96 -1.56 3.57
N GLY A 116 3.49 -0.54 2.89
CA GLY A 116 2.93 -0.13 1.59
C GLY A 116 1.50 0.38 1.75
N SER A 117 1.30 1.24 2.76
CA SER A 117 -0.02 1.73 3.18
C SER A 117 -0.74 2.59 2.12
N GLY A 118 -0.05 3.07 1.10
CA GLY A 118 -0.50 3.97 0.05
C GLY A 118 -1.21 5.18 0.63
N CYS A 119 -2.47 5.35 0.23
CA CYS A 119 -3.37 6.40 0.75
C CYS A 119 -3.79 6.21 2.23
N GLY A 120 -3.34 5.16 2.91
CA GLY A 120 -3.57 4.91 4.34
C GLY A 120 -4.95 4.32 4.67
N ALA A 121 -5.75 3.94 3.67
CA ALA A 121 -7.11 3.49 3.87
C ALA A 121 -7.21 2.20 4.70
N SER A 122 -6.29 1.25 4.48
CA SER A 122 -6.23 -0.02 5.22
C SER A 122 -5.87 0.22 6.69
N ALA A 123 -4.94 1.12 6.98
CA ALA A 123 -4.62 1.56 8.34
C ALA A 123 -5.84 2.20 9.04
N ILE A 124 -6.59 3.07 8.34
CA ILE A 124 -7.83 3.67 8.85
C ILE A 124 -8.87 2.59 9.12
N ALA A 125 -9.09 1.67 8.19
CA ALA A 125 -10.01 0.54 8.35
C ALA A 125 -9.63 -0.32 9.57
N ALA A 126 -8.34 -0.61 9.77
CA ALA A 126 -7.86 -1.34 10.93
C ALA A 126 -8.18 -0.60 12.23
N LYS A 127 -8.00 0.74 12.25
CA LYS A 127 -8.31 1.56 13.41
C LYS A 127 -9.82 1.57 13.70
N LEU A 128 -10.65 1.73 12.67
CA LEU A 128 -12.11 1.66 12.77
C LEU A 128 -12.61 0.28 13.25
N SER A 129 -11.92 -0.79 12.88
CA SER A 129 -12.21 -2.16 13.32
C SER A 129 -11.76 -2.49 14.74
N GLY A 130 -11.14 -1.54 15.44
CA GLY A 130 -10.79 -1.63 16.85
C GLY A 130 -9.35 -2.04 17.14
N ALA A 131 -8.42 -1.86 16.20
CA ALA A 131 -7.00 -1.98 16.49
C ALA A 131 -6.56 -0.97 17.59
N THR A 132 -5.74 -1.44 18.53
CA THR A 132 -5.26 -0.60 19.64
C THR A 132 -4.28 0.44 19.13
N HIS A 133 -3.33 0.00 18.31
CA HIS A 133 -2.31 0.84 17.69
C HIS A 133 -2.14 0.45 16.22
N VAL A 134 -1.95 1.44 15.35
CA VAL A 134 -1.73 1.22 13.92
C VAL A 134 -0.54 2.09 13.49
N VAL A 135 0.47 1.47 12.89
CA VAL A 135 1.57 2.15 12.22
C VAL A 135 1.35 2.00 10.72
N ALA A 136 1.26 3.10 9.99
CA ALA A 136 1.23 3.11 8.54
C ALA A 136 2.62 3.51 8.03
N ASN A 137 3.18 2.69 7.13
CA ASN A 137 4.51 2.86 6.60
C ASN A 137 4.47 2.65 5.09
N ASP A 138 4.72 3.72 4.35
CA ASP A 138 4.99 3.65 2.91
C ASP A 138 6.41 4.12 2.60
N ILE A 139 6.90 3.77 1.43
CA ILE A 139 8.16 4.28 0.90
C ILE A 139 7.83 5.51 0.05
N ASP A 140 8.36 6.68 0.43
CA ASP A 140 8.14 7.93 -0.34
C ASP A 140 9.38 8.32 -1.16
N THR A 141 10.25 7.35 -1.47
CA THR A 141 11.48 7.58 -2.25
C THR A 141 11.74 6.41 -3.19
N GLY A 142 11.86 6.72 -4.49
CA GLY A 142 11.99 5.80 -5.64
C GLY A 142 13.05 4.72 -5.49
N MET A 143 12.68 3.60 -4.87
CA MET A 143 13.56 2.46 -4.73
C MET A 143 13.18 1.36 -5.73
N TYR A 144 13.92 1.31 -6.84
CA TYR A 144 13.96 0.23 -7.84
C TYR A 144 14.46 -1.13 -7.28
N ALA A 145 14.21 -1.44 -6.02
CA ALA A 145 14.78 -2.59 -5.33
C ALA A 145 13.70 -3.58 -4.83
N TYR A 146 12.62 -3.74 -5.61
CA TYR A 146 11.55 -4.66 -5.26
C TYR A 146 12.09 -6.08 -5.07
N GLU A 147 12.83 -6.61 -6.05
CA GLU A 147 13.34 -7.99 -6.02
C GLU A 147 14.40 -8.24 -4.95
N SER A 148 15.27 -7.26 -4.66
CA SER A 148 16.32 -7.41 -3.64
C SER A 148 15.80 -7.28 -2.21
N CYS A 149 14.67 -6.60 -2.00
CA CYS A 149 14.03 -6.47 -0.68
C CYS A 149 13.02 -7.58 -0.37
N VAL A 150 12.49 -8.32 -1.36
CA VAL A 150 11.49 -9.38 -1.10
C VAL A 150 12.04 -10.45 -0.16
N LYS A 151 13.26 -10.95 -0.38
CA LYS A 151 13.83 -12.02 0.47
C LYS A 151 14.03 -11.56 1.93
N PRO A 152 14.72 -10.44 2.22
CA PRO A 152 14.81 -9.92 3.59
C PRO A 152 13.44 -9.65 4.23
N LEU A 153 12.47 -9.12 3.47
CA LEU A 153 11.11 -8.86 3.95
C LEU A 153 10.41 -10.17 4.32
N CYS A 154 10.47 -11.20 3.47
CA CYS A 154 9.89 -12.51 3.76
C CYS A 154 10.53 -13.14 5.00
N MET A 155 11.86 -13.08 5.14
CA MET A 155 12.55 -13.60 6.32
C MET A 155 12.14 -12.86 7.61
N TRP A 156 11.91 -11.55 7.53
CA TRP A 156 11.40 -10.76 8.65
C TRP A 156 9.95 -11.14 8.99
N LEU A 157 9.08 -11.29 7.99
CA LEU A 157 7.69 -11.73 8.17
C LEU A 157 7.63 -13.13 8.79
N ASP A 158 8.44 -14.07 8.32
CA ASP A 158 8.56 -15.43 8.88
C ASP A 158 8.94 -15.37 10.36
N ARG A 159 9.90 -14.53 10.72
CA ARG A 159 10.30 -14.33 12.12
C ARG A 159 9.15 -13.76 12.94
N CYS A 160 8.45 -12.74 12.45
CA CYS A 160 7.29 -12.17 13.14
C CYS A 160 6.17 -13.19 13.35
N ILE A 161 5.94 -14.08 12.38
CA ILE A 161 4.97 -15.17 12.49
C ILE A 161 5.41 -16.18 13.54
N LYS A 162 6.64 -16.71 13.41
CA LYS A 162 7.18 -17.76 14.29
C LYS A 162 7.35 -17.29 15.74
N THR A 163 7.80 -16.06 15.95
CA THR A 163 8.10 -15.54 17.30
C THR A 163 6.88 -14.92 17.99
N HIS A 164 5.98 -14.27 17.24
CA HIS A 164 4.90 -13.48 17.83
C HIS A 164 3.49 -13.93 17.40
N GLY A 165 3.35 -15.00 16.62
CA GLY A 165 2.06 -15.44 16.08
C GLY A 165 1.43 -14.38 15.18
N THR A 166 2.25 -13.54 14.53
CA THR A 166 1.77 -12.42 13.73
C THR A 166 0.95 -12.94 12.55
N LYS A 167 -0.32 -12.55 12.43
CA LYS A 167 -1.07 -12.76 11.19
C LYS A 167 -0.61 -11.74 10.14
N VAL A 168 -0.41 -12.17 8.91
CA VAL A 168 0.02 -11.32 7.77
C VAL A 168 -1.04 -11.40 6.68
N LEU A 169 -1.57 -10.24 6.30
CA LEU A 169 -2.56 -10.10 5.23
C LEU A 169 -1.94 -9.34 4.05
N ILE A 170 -2.33 -9.71 2.84
CA ILE A 170 -1.82 -9.11 1.61
C ILE A 170 -3.00 -8.79 0.70
N GLY A 171 -3.02 -7.55 0.19
CA GLY A 171 -4.02 -7.08 -0.76
C GLY A 171 -3.51 -7.29 -2.16
N ASP A 172 -4.18 -8.17 -2.91
CA ASP A 172 -3.99 -8.39 -4.34
C ASP A 172 -2.54 -8.63 -4.79
N PRO A 173 -1.91 -9.75 -4.38
CA PRO A 173 -0.57 -10.12 -4.79
C PRO A 173 -0.47 -10.55 -6.26
N GLY A 174 -1.60 -10.62 -6.98
CA GLY A 174 -1.72 -11.20 -8.33
C GLY A 174 -1.17 -10.34 -9.47
N ARG A 175 -0.05 -9.63 -9.27
CA ARG A 175 0.64 -8.89 -10.34
C ARG A 175 1.70 -9.78 -11.02
N ALA A 176 1.99 -9.50 -12.29
CA ALA A 176 2.88 -10.28 -13.15
C ALA A 176 4.24 -10.65 -12.52
N GLN A 177 4.79 -9.80 -11.63
CA GLN A 177 6.06 -10.04 -10.93
C GLN A 177 6.03 -11.25 -9.96
N PHE A 178 4.83 -11.70 -9.56
CA PHE A 178 4.65 -12.82 -8.63
C PHE A 178 4.15 -14.10 -9.29
N GLU A 179 3.90 -14.09 -10.60
CA GLU A 179 3.36 -15.27 -11.30
C GLU A 179 4.31 -16.47 -11.20
N GLU A 180 5.62 -16.23 -11.24
CA GLU A 180 6.65 -17.28 -11.14
C GLU A 180 7.33 -17.37 -9.77
N HIS A 181 7.03 -16.45 -8.83
CA HIS A 181 7.75 -16.37 -7.56
C HIS A 181 7.24 -17.41 -6.55
N GLY A 182 8.17 -18.18 -5.94
CA GLY A 182 7.85 -19.27 -5.01
C GLY A 182 7.00 -18.88 -3.79
N ILE A 183 6.97 -17.58 -3.44
CA ILE A 183 6.13 -17.02 -2.37
C ILE A 183 4.64 -17.31 -2.58
N ARG A 184 4.18 -17.45 -3.83
CA ARG A 184 2.76 -17.68 -4.14
C ARG A 184 2.23 -18.98 -3.50
N ARG A 185 3.09 -19.99 -3.33
CA ARG A 185 2.75 -21.25 -2.63
C ARG A 185 2.43 -21.03 -1.16
N LEU A 186 2.95 -19.96 -0.57
CA LEU A 186 2.76 -19.59 0.82
C LEU A 186 1.56 -18.65 1.01
N LEU A 187 0.86 -18.27 -0.07
CA LEU A 187 -0.28 -17.37 -0.03
C LEU A 187 -1.59 -18.14 -0.15
N HIS A 188 -2.48 -17.91 0.82
CA HIS A 188 -3.81 -18.49 0.85
C HIS A 188 -4.87 -17.40 0.72
N GLN A 189 -5.66 -17.44 -0.35
CA GLN A 189 -6.75 -16.49 -0.54
C GLN A 189 -7.78 -16.63 0.59
N LEU A 190 -8.20 -15.51 1.15
CA LEU A 190 -9.20 -15.41 2.21
C LEU A 190 -10.52 -14.84 1.71
N ALA A 191 -10.47 -13.91 0.75
CA ALA A 191 -11.65 -13.24 0.22
C ALA A 191 -11.37 -12.69 -1.18
N GLU A 192 -12.45 -12.43 -1.92
CA GLU A 192 -12.45 -11.73 -3.19
C GLU A 192 -13.62 -10.75 -3.20
N PHE A 193 -13.41 -9.58 -3.78
CA PHE A 193 -14.40 -8.52 -3.88
C PHE A 193 -14.51 -8.07 -5.34
N GLU A 194 -15.74 -8.03 -5.85
CA GLU A 194 -16.01 -7.38 -7.13
C GLU A 194 -15.81 -5.87 -6.99
N LEU A 195 -15.03 -5.27 -7.89
CA LEU A 195 -14.72 -3.85 -7.86
C LEU A 195 -15.89 -3.03 -8.43
N PRO A 196 -16.27 -1.92 -7.76
CA PRO A 196 -17.28 -0.99 -8.27
C PRO A 196 -16.88 -0.43 -9.64
N LYS A 197 -17.87 -0.12 -10.48
CA LYS A 197 -17.65 0.35 -11.86
C LYS A 197 -16.61 1.48 -11.98
N SER A 198 -16.67 2.50 -11.12
CA SER A 198 -15.70 3.60 -11.08
C SER A 198 -14.27 3.10 -10.88
N VAL A 199 -14.06 2.18 -9.94
CA VAL A 199 -12.75 1.60 -9.66
C VAL A 199 -12.24 0.79 -10.84
N ARG A 200 -13.12 0.07 -11.54
CA ARG A 200 -12.75 -0.68 -12.76
C ARG A 200 -12.29 0.26 -13.87
N GLU A 201 -13.01 1.35 -14.09
CA GLU A 201 -12.67 2.36 -15.10
C GLU A 201 -11.33 3.04 -14.81
N GLU A 202 -11.02 3.27 -13.53
CA GLU A 202 -9.76 3.87 -13.08
C GLU A 202 -8.57 2.89 -13.10
N ASN A 203 -8.80 1.57 -13.09
CA ASN A 203 -7.76 0.55 -12.94
C ASN A 203 -7.74 -0.44 -14.12
N TYR A 204 -7.79 0.10 -15.34
CA TYR A 204 -7.62 -0.65 -16.60
C TYR A 204 -8.59 -1.84 -16.77
N GLY A 205 -9.80 -1.73 -16.22
CA GLY A 205 -10.84 -2.76 -16.34
C GLY A 205 -10.68 -3.94 -15.38
N LEU A 206 -9.79 -3.85 -14.39
CA LEU A 206 -9.71 -4.88 -13.33
C LEU A 206 -11.08 -5.05 -12.67
N THR A 207 -11.59 -6.29 -12.63
CA THR A 207 -12.97 -6.57 -12.23
C THR A 207 -13.11 -6.98 -10.76
N CYS A 208 -12.09 -7.62 -10.20
CA CYS A 208 -12.07 -8.05 -8.81
C CYS A 208 -10.71 -7.77 -8.16
N SER A 209 -10.70 -7.78 -6.84
CA SER A 209 -9.47 -7.73 -6.04
C SER A 209 -9.61 -8.64 -4.83
N SER A 210 -8.49 -9.23 -4.39
CA SER A 210 -8.49 -10.35 -3.45
C SER A 210 -7.62 -10.08 -2.22
N VAL A 211 -7.97 -10.72 -1.10
CA VAL A 211 -7.21 -10.66 0.15
C VAL A 211 -6.61 -12.01 0.43
N TRP A 212 -5.33 -12.03 0.78
CA TRP A 212 -4.54 -13.24 0.98
C TRP A 212 -3.92 -13.25 2.37
N CYS A 213 -3.67 -14.45 2.89
CA CYS A 213 -2.93 -14.69 4.11
C CYS A 213 -1.59 -15.31 3.75
N TYR A 214 -0.50 -14.73 4.24
CA TYR A 214 0.82 -15.36 4.13
C TYR A 214 1.00 -16.39 5.24
N ARG A 215 1.28 -17.63 4.85
CA ARG A 215 1.51 -18.78 5.73
C ARG A 215 2.79 -19.49 5.31
N PRO A 216 3.94 -19.20 5.94
CA PRO A 216 5.13 -20.02 5.75
C PRO A 216 4.81 -21.42 6.31
N GLU A 217 5.09 -22.46 5.53
CA GLU A 217 5.02 -23.85 6.00
C GLU A 217 5.89 -23.97 7.28
N LEU A 218 5.33 -24.57 8.33
CA LEU A 218 5.95 -24.70 9.66
C LEU A 218 7.12 -25.69 9.62
#